data_AF-A0A947R0B1-F1
#
_entry.id   AF-A0A947R0B1-F1
#
_cell.length_a   1.000
_cell.length_b   1.000
_cell.length_c   1.000
_cell.angle_alpha   90.00
_cell.angle_beta   90.00
_cell.angle_gamma   90.00
#
_symmetry.space_group_name_H-M   'P 1'
#
loop_
_entity.id
_entity.type
_entity.pdbx_description
1 polymer ?
#
loop_
_entity_poly.entity_id
_entity_poly.type
_entity_poly.pdbx_seq_one_letter_code
_entity_poly.pdbx_strand_id
1 'polypeptide(L)'
;MTILEKLNMIRHKHSGIRDFCIQTIRFKKLLENANALLDLIDDGNEKIRGEYILDRHYVISLIDRVVEKLGMIVYDACTLSPEMGEDLYAHYDANKLKAEELIAGKKPFVKAETFLNGGSDKTPITDPEYRLLSDVLSWFNGATDITVINLLKKACVDGIKGIEKIDDLKNQILSEQSGLKISGNPIYVVDLWKDAFAPVLKPRSLSDIESIPLKLLLMETLSESSSANTKNRIEGEWVVSASEYEVSLMNMNSDFSLRLDATASGYEKSDYIFVFTDNRLKPEKILPKGFHTEKTDSGFLCWKLDVFPEAIEDSLITIGRNIFG
;
A
#
# COMPACT_ATOMS: atom_id res chain seq x y z
N MET A 1 -16.85 -34.99 24.77
CA MET A 1 -16.43 -34.09 23.69
C MET A 1 -16.54 -34.83 22.36
N THR A 2 -17.46 -34.43 21.50
CA THR A 2 -17.84 -35.13 20.27
C THR A 2 -16.92 -34.78 19.10
N ILE A 3 -16.92 -35.62 18.05
CA ILE A 3 -16.14 -35.38 16.82
C ILE A 3 -16.57 -34.07 16.12
N LEU A 4 -17.87 -33.73 16.18
CA LEU A 4 -18.40 -32.47 15.67
C LEU A 4 -17.91 -31.25 16.47
N GLU A 5 -17.80 -31.35 17.80
CA GLU A 5 -17.23 -30.30 18.64
C GLU A 5 -15.74 -30.08 18.32
N LYS A 6 -14.99 -31.17 18.09
CA LYS A 6 -13.59 -31.09 17.66
C LYS A 6 -13.44 -30.47 16.27
N LEU A 7 -14.30 -30.83 15.32
CA LEU A 7 -14.29 -30.26 13.96
C LEU A 7 -14.70 -28.78 13.93
N ASN A 8 -15.70 -28.39 14.73
CA ASN A 8 -16.07 -26.98 14.88
C ASN A 8 -14.97 -26.18 15.58
N MET A 9 -14.32 -26.73 16.61
CA MET A 9 -13.15 -26.08 17.21
C MET A 9 -12.03 -25.90 16.18
N ILE A 10 -11.67 -26.93 15.41
CA ILE A 10 -10.64 -26.84 14.35
C ILE A 10 -11.03 -25.79 13.29
N ARG A 11 -12.31 -25.73 12.89
CA ARG A 11 -12.82 -24.77 11.90
C ARG A 11 -12.77 -23.32 12.40
N HIS A 12 -13.05 -23.08 13.68
CA HIS A 12 -12.94 -21.74 14.30
C HIS A 12 -11.49 -21.37 14.68
N LYS A 13 -10.63 -22.36 14.94
CA LYS A 13 -9.23 -22.15 15.34
C LYS A 13 -8.30 -21.78 14.18
N HIS A 14 -8.70 -22.09 12.94
CA HIS A 14 -7.93 -21.77 11.73
C HIS A 14 -8.57 -20.68 10.86
N SER A 15 -9.65 -20.02 11.34
CA SER A 15 -10.26 -18.91 10.59
C SER A 15 -9.38 -17.66 10.61
N GLY A 16 -8.77 -17.31 11.74
CA GLY A 16 -8.01 -16.06 11.88
C GLY A 16 -6.84 -15.93 10.91
N ILE A 17 -5.99 -16.96 10.80
CA ILE A 17 -4.85 -16.97 9.84
C ILE A 17 -5.34 -16.90 8.40
N ARG A 18 -6.41 -17.64 8.07
CA ARG A 18 -7.00 -17.62 6.73
C ARG A 18 -7.56 -16.23 6.40
N ASP A 19 -8.28 -15.63 7.34
CA ASP A 19 -8.88 -14.30 7.18
C ASP A 19 -7.77 -13.25 7.00
N PHE A 20 -6.68 -13.34 7.76
CA PHE A 20 -5.49 -12.51 7.59
C PHE A 20 -4.84 -12.67 6.20
N CYS A 21 -4.67 -13.90 5.71
CA CYS A 21 -4.15 -14.13 4.36
C CYS A 21 -5.07 -13.53 3.28
N ILE A 22 -6.39 -13.77 3.38
CA ILE A 22 -7.37 -13.24 2.43
C ILE A 22 -7.34 -11.71 2.43
N GLN A 23 -7.36 -11.09 3.60
CA GLN A 23 -7.30 -9.64 3.72
C GLN A 23 -5.98 -9.09 3.21
N THR A 24 -4.85 -9.76 3.46
CA THR A 24 -3.57 -9.33 2.92
C THR A 24 -3.54 -9.41 1.39
N ILE A 25 -4.06 -10.49 0.81
CA ILE A 25 -4.22 -10.61 -0.66
C ILE A 25 -5.12 -9.49 -1.20
N ARG A 26 -6.22 -9.18 -0.52
CA ARG A 26 -7.12 -8.08 -0.90
C ARG A 26 -6.46 -6.72 -0.81
N PHE A 27 -5.68 -6.46 0.24
CA PHE A 27 -4.92 -5.23 0.37
C PHE A 27 -3.85 -5.10 -0.72
N LYS A 28 -3.17 -6.19 -1.08
CA LYS A 28 -2.27 -6.18 -2.24
C LYS A 28 -2.99 -5.80 -3.53
N LYS A 29 -4.19 -6.34 -3.78
CA LYS A 29 -5.01 -5.95 -4.94
C LYS A 29 -5.40 -4.47 -4.92
N LEU A 30 -5.70 -3.92 -3.74
CA LEU A 30 -5.88 -2.48 -3.56
C LEU A 30 -4.62 -1.71 -3.97
N LEU A 31 -3.44 -2.13 -3.52
CA LEU A 31 -2.16 -1.48 -3.87
C LEU A 31 -1.81 -1.61 -5.36
N GLU A 32 -2.08 -2.75 -5.99
CA GLU A 32 -1.90 -2.94 -7.44
C GLU A 32 -2.78 -1.95 -8.23
N ASN A 33 -4.03 -1.76 -7.81
CA ASN A 33 -4.92 -0.80 -8.44
C ASN A 33 -4.50 0.65 -8.15
N ALA A 34 -3.97 0.92 -6.96
CA ALA A 34 -3.38 2.22 -6.62
C ALA A 34 -2.16 2.54 -7.48
N ASN A 35 -1.26 1.58 -7.69
CA ASN A 35 -0.09 1.76 -8.56
C ASN A 35 -0.53 2.09 -9.99
N ALA A 36 -1.42 1.28 -10.57
CA ALA A 36 -1.95 1.51 -11.91
C ALA A 36 -2.68 2.86 -12.02
N LEU A 37 -3.27 3.37 -10.94
CA LEU A 37 -3.88 4.69 -10.90
C LEU A 37 -2.82 5.81 -10.91
N LEU A 38 -1.72 5.65 -10.17
CA LEU A 38 -0.62 6.60 -10.16
C LEU A 38 0.08 6.66 -11.53
N ASP A 39 0.25 5.53 -12.23
CA ASP A 39 0.79 5.50 -13.59
C ASP A 39 -0.06 6.33 -14.57
N LEU A 40 -1.39 6.30 -14.43
CA LEU A 40 -2.29 7.12 -15.25
C LEU A 40 -2.11 8.62 -14.98
N ILE A 41 -1.87 8.98 -13.72
CA ILE A 41 -1.62 10.38 -13.32
C ILE A 41 -0.28 10.84 -13.91
N ASP A 42 0.75 10.01 -13.83
CA ASP A 42 2.09 10.32 -14.34
C ASP A 42 2.10 10.41 -15.88
N ASP A 43 1.40 9.53 -16.59
CA ASP A 43 1.20 9.64 -18.04
C ASP A 43 0.54 10.99 -18.40
N GLY A 44 -0.52 11.37 -17.69
CA GLY A 44 -1.18 12.67 -17.91
C GLY A 44 -0.26 13.86 -17.65
N ASN A 45 0.55 13.81 -16.59
CA ASN A 45 1.55 14.84 -16.27
C ASN A 45 2.69 14.91 -17.29
N GLU A 46 3.02 13.81 -17.97
CA GLU A 46 3.96 13.81 -19.09
C GLU A 46 3.34 14.47 -20.32
N LYS A 47 2.09 14.10 -20.67
CA LYS A 47 1.43 14.59 -21.89
C LYS A 47 1.13 16.09 -21.87
N ILE A 48 0.88 16.67 -20.69
CA ILE A 48 0.59 18.11 -20.58
C ILE A 48 1.80 19.00 -20.88
N ARG A 49 3.02 18.46 -20.97
CA ARG A 49 4.25 19.25 -21.21
C ARG A 49 4.35 19.89 -22.59
N GLY A 50 3.38 19.66 -23.48
CA GLY A 50 3.31 20.32 -24.79
C GLY A 50 4.06 19.58 -25.90
N GLU A 51 4.66 18.44 -25.60
CA GLU A 51 5.43 17.62 -26.56
C GLU A 51 4.54 16.73 -27.44
N TYR A 52 3.23 16.70 -27.16
CA TYR A 52 2.27 15.79 -27.78
C TYR A 52 1.17 16.52 -28.55
N ILE A 53 0.55 15.89 -29.53
CA ILE A 53 -0.74 16.37 -30.07
C ILE A 53 -1.82 15.66 -29.27
N LEU A 54 -2.58 16.43 -28.49
CA LEU A 54 -3.58 15.87 -27.59
C LEU A 54 -4.91 15.68 -28.31
N ASP A 55 -5.45 14.46 -28.28
CA ASP A 55 -6.81 14.16 -28.74
C ASP A 55 -7.76 14.17 -27.54
N ARG A 56 -8.96 14.72 -27.72
CA ARG A 56 -10.05 14.64 -26.74
C ARG A 56 -10.36 13.20 -26.35
N HIS A 57 -10.25 12.25 -27.27
CA HIS A 57 -10.50 10.84 -26.97
C HIS A 57 -9.51 10.28 -25.94
N TYR A 58 -8.24 10.72 -25.98
CA TYR A 58 -7.26 10.37 -24.97
C TYR A 58 -7.68 10.87 -23.59
N VAL A 59 -8.08 12.14 -23.47
CA VAL A 59 -8.44 12.72 -22.16
C VAL A 59 -9.68 12.05 -21.57
N ILE A 60 -10.70 11.77 -22.41
CA ILE A 60 -11.89 11.04 -21.95
C ILE A 60 -11.52 9.62 -21.51
N SER A 61 -10.69 8.92 -22.28
CA SER A 61 -10.23 7.57 -21.95
C SER A 61 -9.41 7.54 -20.66
N LEU A 62 -8.60 8.57 -20.41
CA LEU A 62 -7.86 8.74 -19.16
C LEU A 62 -8.82 8.89 -17.97
N ILE A 63 -9.84 9.75 -18.09
CA ILE A 63 -10.87 9.95 -17.06
C ILE A 63 -11.59 8.61 -16.77
N ASP A 64 -12.06 7.91 -17.80
CA ASP A 64 -12.79 6.65 -17.64
C ASP A 64 -11.96 5.57 -16.93
N ARG A 65 -10.69 5.42 -17.32
CA ARG A 65 -9.76 4.48 -16.68
C ARG A 65 -9.49 4.82 -15.22
N VAL A 66 -9.39 6.11 -14.89
CA VAL A 66 -9.23 6.57 -13.50
C VAL A 66 -10.48 6.26 -12.67
N VAL A 67 -11.68 6.52 -13.18
CA VAL A 67 -12.93 6.20 -12.47
C VAL A 67 -13.07 4.69 -12.26
N GLU A 68 -12.75 3.87 -13.26
CA GLU A 68 -12.73 2.42 -13.14
C GLU A 68 -11.79 1.95 -12.02
N LYS A 69 -10.56 2.47 -11.99
CA LYS A 69 -9.58 2.14 -10.95
C LYS A 69 -10.00 2.58 -9.57
N LEU A 70 -10.59 3.77 -9.42
CA LEU A 70 -11.17 4.22 -8.16
C LEU A 70 -12.27 3.27 -7.67
N GLY A 71 -13.14 2.80 -8.56
CA GLY A 71 -14.18 1.84 -8.21
C GLY A 71 -13.61 0.52 -7.67
N MET A 72 -12.54 0.01 -8.30
CA MET A 72 -11.83 -1.19 -7.82
C MET A 72 -11.18 -0.98 -6.45
N ILE A 73 -10.50 0.16 -6.25
CA ILE A 73 -9.86 0.52 -4.97
C ILE A 73 -10.90 0.61 -3.84
N VAL A 74 -12.03 1.27 -4.11
CA VAL A 74 -13.13 1.41 -3.14
C VAL A 74 -13.74 0.06 -2.83
N TYR A 75 -13.96 -0.80 -3.83
CA TYR A 75 -14.46 -2.15 -3.62
C TYR A 75 -13.52 -2.98 -2.71
N ASP A 76 -12.21 -2.97 -2.98
CA ASP A 76 -11.24 -3.70 -2.18
C ASP A 76 -11.18 -3.13 -0.75
N ALA A 77 -11.19 -1.80 -0.57
CA ALA A 77 -11.21 -1.15 0.74
C ALA A 77 -12.47 -1.50 1.55
N CYS A 78 -13.65 -1.50 0.92
CA CYS A 78 -14.92 -1.91 1.53
C CYS A 78 -14.92 -3.40 1.92
N THR A 79 -14.21 -4.23 1.17
CA THR A 79 -14.06 -5.67 1.52
C THR A 79 -13.19 -5.84 2.77
N LEU A 80 -12.19 -4.96 2.95
CA LEU A 80 -11.30 -4.96 4.11
C LEU A 80 -11.93 -4.34 5.35
N SER A 81 -12.72 -3.27 5.16
CA SER A 81 -13.35 -2.49 6.22
C SER A 81 -14.82 -2.17 5.87
N PRO A 82 -15.73 -3.15 5.97
CA PRO A 82 -17.14 -3.00 5.57
C PRO A 82 -17.87 -1.83 6.25
N GLU A 83 -17.53 -1.53 7.49
CA GLU A 83 -18.10 -0.45 8.30
C GLU A 83 -17.83 0.95 7.74
N MET A 84 -16.79 1.12 6.92
CA MET A 84 -16.45 2.40 6.28
C MET A 84 -17.04 2.51 4.86
N GLY A 85 -17.78 1.51 4.40
CA GLY A 85 -18.15 1.39 3.00
C GLY A 85 -19.09 2.49 2.50
N GLU A 86 -20.08 2.89 3.30
CA GLU A 86 -21.01 3.97 2.93
C GLU A 86 -20.27 5.29 2.64
N ASP A 87 -19.33 5.64 3.51
CA ASP A 87 -18.52 6.85 3.40
C ASP A 87 -17.58 6.78 2.18
N LEU A 88 -16.93 5.64 1.93
CA LEU A 88 -16.07 5.44 0.77
C LEU A 88 -16.84 5.53 -0.56
N TYR A 89 -18.02 4.91 -0.66
CA TYR A 89 -18.85 4.99 -1.86
C TYR A 89 -19.41 6.41 -2.07
N ALA A 90 -19.76 7.14 -1.02
CA ALA A 90 -20.17 8.54 -1.14
C ALA A 90 -19.06 9.42 -1.75
N HIS A 91 -17.81 9.24 -1.32
CA HIS A 91 -16.66 9.93 -1.91
C HIS A 91 -16.38 9.49 -3.36
N TYR A 92 -16.59 8.21 -3.67
CA TYR A 92 -16.49 7.70 -5.03
C TYR A 92 -17.54 8.30 -5.97
N ASP A 93 -18.80 8.36 -5.54
CA ASP A 93 -19.89 8.95 -6.32
C ASP A 93 -19.65 10.44 -6.59
N ALA A 94 -19.08 11.17 -5.61
CA ALA A 94 -18.65 12.55 -5.80
C ALA A 94 -17.56 12.68 -6.87
N ASN A 95 -16.58 11.77 -6.89
CA ASN A 95 -15.54 11.72 -7.92
C ASN A 95 -16.10 11.34 -9.31
N LYS A 96 -17.07 10.42 -9.37
CA LYS A 96 -17.75 10.05 -10.60
C LYS A 96 -18.54 11.22 -11.19
N LEU A 97 -19.30 11.94 -10.36
CA LEU A 97 -20.02 13.14 -10.78
C LEU A 97 -19.03 14.19 -11.31
N LYS A 98 -17.87 14.35 -10.65
CA LYS A 98 -16.81 15.26 -11.07
C LYS A 98 -16.25 14.90 -12.45
N ALA A 99 -16.02 13.61 -12.70
CA ALA A 99 -15.60 13.09 -14.01
C ALA A 99 -16.64 13.41 -15.11
N GLU A 100 -17.93 13.18 -14.82
CA GLU A 100 -19.02 13.50 -15.77
C GLU A 100 -19.10 14.99 -16.09
N GLU A 101 -18.89 15.86 -15.09
CA GLU A 101 -18.83 17.32 -15.29
C GLU A 101 -17.68 17.75 -16.20
N LEU A 102 -16.50 17.11 -16.06
CA LEU A 102 -15.31 17.37 -16.88
C LEU A 102 -15.55 16.95 -18.34
N ILE A 103 -16.07 15.74 -18.55
CA ILE A 103 -16.40 15.21 -19.89
C ILE A 103 -17.41 16.11 -20.60
N ALA A 104 -18.44 16.58 -19.87
CA ALA A 104 -19.48 17.45 -20.39
C ALA A 104 -19.03 18.91 -20.61
N GLY A 105 -17.83 19.29 -20.18
CA GLY A 105 -17.29 20.65 -20.33
C GLY A 105 -18.07 21.71 -19.53
N LYS A 106 -18.74 21.33 -18.44
CA LYS A 106 -19.70 22.21 -17.75
C LYS A 106 -19.05 23.25 -16.83
N LYS A 107 -17.80 23.04 -16.36
CA LYS A 107 -17.05 24.00 -15.51
C LYS A 107 -15.54 23.84 -15.67
N PRO A 108 -14.77 24.90 -16.00
CA PRO A 108 -13.32 24.88 -15.89
C PRO A 108 -12.90 24.85 -14.41
N PHE A 109 -11.86 24.07 -14.10
CA PHE A 109 -11.34 23.88 -12.74
C PHE A 109 -10.26 24.93 -12.41
N VAL A 110 -9.45 25.29 -13.40
CA VAL A 110 -8.39 26.30 -13.25
C VAL A 110 -8.87 27.68 -13.77
N LYS A 111 -8.71 28.73 -12.95
CA LYS A 111 -8.79 30.12 -13.46
C LYS A 111 -7.72 30.27 -14.53
N ALA A 112 -8.11 30.76 -15.71
CA ALA A 112 -7.42 30.96 -17.01
C ALA A 112 -5.89 31.29 -17.10
N GLU A 113 -5.08 31.08 -16.08
CA GLU A 113 -3.65 31.38 -15.98
C GLU A 113 -2.80 30.10 -15.84
N THR A 114 -3.25 28.95 -16.37
CA THR A 114 -2.35 27.80 -16.49
C THR A 114 -1.41 28.03 -17.67
N PHE A 115 -0.11 27.99 -17.39
CA PHE A 115 0.96 28.15 -18.36
C PHE A 115 1.65 26.80 -18.57
N LEU A 116 2.07 26.52 -19.82
CA LEU A 116 2.98 25.40 -20.08
C LEU A 116 4.31 25.68 -19.35
N ASN A 117 4.77 24.76 -18.50
CA ASN A 117 6.08 24.89 -17.87
C ASN A 117 7.14 24.27 -18.80
N GLY A 118 7.94 25.13 -19.43
CA GLY A 118 9.01 24.72 -20.34
C GLY A 118 9.74 25.91 -20.98
N GLY A 119 10.22 26.88 -20.19
CA GLY A 119 10.98 28.03 -20.67
C GLY A 119 10.52 29.36 -20.08
N SER A 120 11.32 30.41 -20.25
CA SER A 120 11.06 31.77 -19.73
C SER A 120 9.80 32.45 -20.30
N ASP A 121 9.15 31.85 -21.30
CA ASP A 121 7.90 32.31 -21.89
C ASP A 121 6.71 31.48 -21.39
N LYS A 122 5.99 32.06 -20.43
CA LYS A 122 4.70 31.56 -19.96
C LYS A 122 3.63 31.85 -21.00
N THR A 123 3.45 30.97 -21.98
CA THR A 123 2.34 31.08 -22.93
C THR A 123 1.06 30.50 -22.32
N PRO A 124 -0.05 31.26 -22.30
CA PRO A 124 -1.33 30.76 -21.79
C PRO A 124 -1.78 29.58 -22.66
N ILE A 125 -2.26 28.49 -22.03
CA ILE A 125 -2.81 27.36 -22.77
C ILE A 125 -4.06 27.84 -23.54
N THR A 126 -3.99 27.91 -24.86
CA THR A 126 -5.12 28.30 -25.73
C THR A 126 -5.89 27.09 -26.26
N ASP A 127 -5.25 25.93 -26.30
CA ASP A 127 -5.81 24.69 -26.82
C ASP A 127 -6.83 24.08 -25.83
N PRO A 128 -8.07 23.77 -26.26
CA PRO A 128 -9.12 23.29 -25.37
C PRO A 128 -8.87 21.88 -24.83
N GLU A 129 -8.19 21.00 -25.58
CA GLU A 129 -7.82 19.66 -25.14
C GLU A 129 -6.77 19.71 -24.04
N TYR A 130 -5.77 20.58 -24.18
CA TYR A 130 -4.79 20.84 -23.13
C TYR A 130 -5.40 21.46 -21.87
N ARG A 131 -6.39 22.35 -22.02
CA ARG A 131 -7.15 22.89 -20.87
C ARG A 131 -7.91 21.80 -20.15
N LEU A 132 -8.58 20.92 -20.88
CA LEU A 132 -9.30 19.80 -20.29
C LEU A 132 -8.34 18.88 -19.53
N LEU A 133 -7.18 18.54 -20.09
CA LEU A 133 -6.17 17.75 -19.39
C LEU A 133 -5.66 18.47 -18.13
N SER A 134 -5.44 19.79 -18.18
CA SER A 134 -5.09 20.57 -16.99
C SER A 134 -6.15 20.49 -15.90
N ASP A 135 -7.43 20.59 -16.26
CA ASP A 135 -8.53 20.48 -15.31
C ASP A 135 -8.62 19.06 -14.72
N VAL A 136 -8.40 18.03 -15.54
CA VAL A 136 -8.32 16.63 -15.12
C VAL A 136 -7.19 16.40 -14.12
N LEU A 137 -5.98 16.89 -14.42
CA LEU A 137 -4.83 16.77 -13.50
C LEU A 137 -5.07 17.53 -12.19
N SER A 138 -5.77 18.68 -12.25
CA SER A 138 -6.19 19.38 -11.03
C SER A 138 -7.26 18.62 -10.24
N TRP A 139 -8.10 17.81 -10.89
CA TRP A 139 -8.99 16.89 -10.18
C TRP A 139 -8.21 15.70 -9.59
N PHE A 140 -7.13 15.26 -10.21
CA PHE A 140 -6.31 14.17 -9.69
C PHE A 140 -5.66 14.50 -8.35
N ASN A 141 -4.99 15.66 -8.25
CA ASN A 141 -4.21 16.03 -7.06
C ASN A 141 -4.20 17.54 -6.75
N GLY A 142 -5.29 18.25 -7.06
CA GLY A 142 -5.41 19.68 -6.77
C GLY A 142 -5.74 20.00 -5.31
N ALA A 143 -5.98 21.28 -5.03
CA ALA A 143 -6.23 21.80 -3.69
C ALA A 143 -7.67 21.59 -3.18
N THR A 144 -8.49 20.81 -3.88
CA THR A 144 -9.89 20.56 -3.51
C THR A 144 -10.03 19.30 -2.66
N ASP A 145 -11.11 19.19 -1.88
CA ASP A 145 -11.36 17.99 -1.08
C ASP A 145 -11.71 16.77 -1.95
N ILE A 146 -12.40 17.00 -3.07
CA ILE A 146 -12.80 15.96 -4.02
C ILE A 146 -11.69 15.77 -5.05
N THR A 147 -10.67 15.01 -4.66
CA THR A 147 -9.61 14.57 -5.57
C THR A 147 -9.45 13.06 -5.57
N VAL A 148 -8.93 12.54 -6.69
CA VAL A 148 -8.59 11.13 -6.87
C VAL A 148 -7.60 10.67 -5.78
N ILE A 149 -6.56 11.47 -5.53
CA ILE A 149 -5.53 11.18 -4.53
C ILE A 149 -6.08 11.20 -3.10
N ASN A 150 -7.02 12.09 -2.76
CA ASN A 150 -7.66 12.08 -1.44
C ASN A 150 -8.49 10.80 -1.20
N LEU A 151 -9.26 10.37 -2.20
CA LEU A 151 -10.02 9.12 -2.11
C LEU A 151 -9.09 7.90 -1.99
N LEU A 152 -8.00 7.86 -2.78
CA LEU A 152 -6.97 6.82 -2.66
C LEU A 152 -6.39 6.76 -1.23
N LYS A 153 -5.96 7.91 -0.68
CA LYS A 153 -5.42 7.98 0.69
C LYS A 153 -6.42 7.42 1.71
N LYS A 154 -7.68 7.82 1.60
CA LYS A 154 -8.75 7.37 2.48
C LYS A 154 -8.98 5.87 2.39
N ALA A 155 -9.09 5.34 1.17
CA ALA A 155 -9.28 3.91 0.92
C ALA A 155 -8.12 3.06 1.48
N CYS A 156 -6.87 3.49 1.30
CA CYS A 156 -5.70 2.82 1.88
C CYS A 156 -5.76 2.81 3.42
N VAL A 157 -6.01 3.96 4.04
CA VAL A 157 -6.08 4.08 5.51
C VAL A 157 -7.22 3.25 6.09
N ASP A 158 -8.40 3.30 5.49
CA ASP A 158 -9.57 2.54 5.96
C ASP A 158 -9.35 1.03 5.74
N GLY A 159 -8.72 0.63 4.63
CA GLY A 159 -8.29 -0.74 4.38
C GLY A 159 -7.30 -1.27 5.43
N ILE A 160 -6.30 -0.47 5.81
CA ILE A 160 -5.33 -0.83 6.86
C ILE A 160 -6.03 -1.02 8.21
N LYS A 161 -6.90 -0.07 8.60
CA LYS A 161 -7.67 -0.16 9.84
C LYS A 161 -8.55 -1.39 9.90
N GLY A 162 -9.13 -1.81 8.77
CA GLY A 162 -9.89 -3.06 8.68
C GLY A 162 -9.06 -4.29 9.04
N ILE A 163 -7.79 -4.32 8.61
CA ILE A 163 -6.88 -5.44 8.85
C ILE A 163 -6.35 -5.46 10.29
N GLU A 164 -6.13 -4.28 10.88
CA GLU A 164 -5.60 -4.16 12.26
C GLU A 164 -6.60 -4.65 13.33
N LYS A 165 -7.89 -4.75 13.00
CA LYS A 165 -8.97 -5.16 13.92
C LYS A 165 -9.01 -6.66 14.23
N ILE A 166 -8.11 -7.48 13.69
CA ILE A 166 -8.16 -8.93 13.89
C ILE A 166 -7.56 -9.33 15.26
N ASP A 167 -8.32 -9.12 16.33
CA ASP A 167 -7.94 -9.55 17.69
C ASP A 167 -7.83 -11.07 17.81
N ASP A 168 -8.66 -11.82 17.07
CA ASP A 168 -8.65 -13.29 17.06
C ASP A 168 -7.35 -13.89 16.50
N LEU A 169 -6.73 -13.21 15.53
CA LEU A 169 -5.45 -13.61 14.94
C LEU A 169 -4.34 -13.46 15.98
N LYS A 170 -4.30 -12.33 16.71
CA LYS A 170 -3.31 -12.11 17.78
C LYS A 170 -3.39 -13.24 18.80
N ASN A 171 -4.59 -13.55 19.27
CA ASN A 171 -4.82 -14.61 20.26
C ASN A 171 -4.46 -16.03 19.73
N GLN A 172 -4.71 -16.32 18.46
CA GLN A 172 -4.36 -17.61 17.84
C GLN A 172 -2.85 -17.75 17.56
N ILE A 173 -2.23 -16.72 16.97
CA ILE A 173 -0.79 -16.70 16.70
C ILE A 173 0.02 -16.84 18.00
N LEU A 174 -0.36 -16.07 19.04
CA LEU A 174 0.29 -16.10 20.36
C LEU A 174 0.17 -17.46 21.07
N SER A 175 -0.87 -18.25 20.76
CA SER A 175 -1.11 -19.55 21.41
C SER A 175 -0.56 -20.76 20.66
N GLU A 176 -0.29 -20.66 19.35
CA GLU A 176 0.03 -21.83 18.51
C GLU A 176 1.41 -21.83 17.85
N GLN A 177 2.09 -20.68 17.68
CA GLN A 177 3.31 -20.63 16.87
C GLN A 177 4.56 -20.24 17.66
N SER A 178 5.60 -21.06 17.53
CA SER A 178 6.99 -20.67 17.79
C SER A 178 7.46 -19.75 16.67
N GLY A 179 7.27 -18.44 16.84
CA GLY A 179 7.76 -17.42 15.92
C GLY A 179 9.29 -17.33 15.89
N LEU A 180 9.84 -16.75 14.81
CA LEU A 180 11.24 -16.33 14.76
C LEU A 180 11.46 -15.25 15.82
N LYS A 181 12.63 -15.21 16.45
CA LYS A 181 13.03 -14.09 17.30
C LYS A 181 14.21 -13.38 16.65
N ILE A 182 14.05 -12.10 16.32
CA ILE A 182 15.09 -11.30 15.68
C ILE A 182 15.35 -10.06 16.53
N SER A 183 16.58 -9.96 17.03
CA SER A 183 16.90 -9.16 18.21
C SER A 183 15.87 -9.53 19.31
N GLY A 184 15.42 -8.75 20.29
CA GLY A 184 14.35 -9.22 21.20
C GLY A 184 12.91 -9.45 20.63
N ASN A 185 12.65 -9.31 19.32
CA ASN A 185 11.28 -9.16 18.77
C ASN A 185 10.75 -10.49 18.22
N PRO A 186 9.55 -10.95 18.65
CA PRO A 186 8.90 -12.09 18.02
C PRO A 186 8.33 -11.70 16.65
N ILE A 187 8.62 -12.53 15.65
CA ILE A 187 8.14 -12.43 14.28
C ILE A 187 7.42 -13.74 13.91
N TYR A 188 6.13 -13.64 13.66
CA TYR A 188 5.29 -14.76 13.26
C TYR A 188 5.18 -14.81 11.74
N VAL A 189 5.60 -15.91 11.12
CA VAL A 189 5.64 -16.03 9.66
C VAL A 189 4.52 -16.93 9.16
N VAL A 190 3.62 -16.34 8.37
CA VAL A 190 2.52 -16.97 7.66
C VAL A 190 2.91 -17.12 6.19
N ASP A 191 2.68 -18.30 5.62
CA ASP A 191 2.85 -18.52 4.19
C ASP A 191 1.57 -18.08 3.48
N LEU A 192 1.68 -17.13 2.53
CA LEU A 192 0.50 -16.51 1.91
C LEU A 192 -0.29 -17.50 1.05
N TRP A 193 0.39 -18.52 0.49
CA TRP A 193 -0.18 -19.43 -0.52
C TRP A 193 -0.24 -20.90 -0.08
N LYS A 194 0.45 -21.29 1.00
CA LYS A 194 0.28 -22.64 1.54
C LYS A 194 -1.04 -22.76 2.31
N ASP A 195 -1.68 -23.91 2.13
CA ASP A 195 -2.95 -24.27 2.75
C ASP A 195 -2.95 -23.88 4.24
N ALA A 196 -3.90 -23.04 4.66
CA ALA A 196 -4.07 -22.65 6.07
C ALA A 196 -4.36 -23.85 6.99
N PHE A 197 -4.62 -25.02 6.40
CA PHE A 197 -4.83 -26.31 7.08
C PHE A 197 -3.55 -27.14 7.24
N ALA A 198 -2.43 -26.75 6.62
CA ALA A 198 -1.17 -27.47 6.78
C ALA A 198 -0.59 -27.13 8.16
N PRO A 199 -0.57 -28.07 9.13
CA PRO A 199 -0.01 -27.80 10.44
C PRO A 199 1.47 -27.45 10.30
N VAL A 200 1.89 -26.32 10.86
CA VAL A 200 3.31 -25.98 11.00
C VAL A 200 3.88 -26.87 12.11
N LEU A 201 4.30 -28.08 11.74
CA LEU A 201 4.74 -29.13 12.66
C LEU A 201 6.10 -28.87 13.31
N LYS A 202 6.84 -27.83 12.88
CA LYS A 202 8.17 -27.48 13.39
C LYS A 202 8.38 -25.96 13.45
N PRO A 203 9.16 -25.45 14.42
CA PRO A 203 9.67 -24.08 14.36
C PRO A 203 10.39 -23.88 13.02
N ARG A 204 9.98 -22.86 12.24
CA ARG A 204 10.62 -22.57 10.96
C ARG A 204 11.97 -21.89 11.20
N SER A 205 13.00 -22.39 10.56
CA SER A 205 14.26 -21.65 10.40
C SER A 205 14.09 -20.63 9.27
N LEU A 206 14.86 -19.55 9.30
CA LEU A 206 14.90 -18.59 8.19
C LEU A 206 15.32 -19.26 6.87
N SER A 207 16.17 -20.29 6.94
CA SER A 207 16.58 -21.10 5.79
C SER A 207 15.41 -21.77 5.07
N ASP A 208 14.28 -21.97 5.76
CA ASP A 208 13.10 -22.65 5.25
C ASP A 208 12.12 -21.67 4.56
N ILE A 209 12.40 -20.36 4.62
CA ILE A 209 11.57 -19.34 4.00
C ILE A 209 12.11 -19.03 2.60
N GLU A 210 11.28 -19.19 1.58
CA GLU A 210 11.67 -18.94 0.18
C GLU A 210 11.55 -17.47 -0.22
N SER A 211 10.93 -16.63 0.62
CA SER A 211 10.66 -15.22 0.31
C SER A 211 11.93 -14.38 0.19
N ILE A 212 12.18 -13.89 -1.03
CA ILE A 212 13.26 -12.96 -1.35
C ILE A 212 13.13 -11.65 -0.55
N PRO A 213 11.99 -10.93 -0.57
CA PRO A 213 11.90 -9.65 0.12
C PRO A 213 12.00 -9.79 1.65
N LEU A 214 11.52 -10.91 2.22
CA LEU A 214 11.71 -11.17 3.66
C LEU A 214 13.19 -11.45 4.01
N LYS A 215 13.94 -12.17 3.17
CA LYS A 215 15.38 -12.38 3.38
C LYS A 215 16.13 -11.05 3.37
N LEU A 216 15.80 -10.15 2.44
CA LEU A 216 16.41 -8.83 2.35
C LEU A 216 16.13 -7.99 3.61
N LEU A 217 14.88 -7.97 4.09
CA LEU A 217 14.51 -7.30 5.36
C LEU A 217 15.27 -7.82 6.58
N LEU A 218 15.76 -9.06 6.54
CA LEU A 218 16.39 -9.72 7.68
C LEU A 218 17.90 -9.90 7.52
N MET A 219 18.48 -9.40 6.43
CA MET A 219 19.85 -9.70 6.04
C MET A 219 20.90 -9.19 7.04
N GLU A 220 20.84 -7.91 7.42
CA GLU A 220 21.82 -7.29 8.34
C GLU A 220 21.49 -7.54 9.83
N THR A 221 20.25 -7.92 10.14
CA THR A 221 19.75 -8.04 11.52
C THR A 221 20.14 -9.36 12.17
N LEU A 222 20.56 -10.34 11.37
CA LEU A 222 21.00 -11.67 11.82
C LEU A 222 22.52 -11.77 11.98
N SER A 223 23.28 -10.88 11.34
CA SER A 223 24.75 -10.82 11.40
C SER A 223 25.29 -10.16 12.67
N GLU A 224 24.51 -9.30 13.34
CA GLU A 224 24.96 -8.52 14.50
C GLU A 224 24.76 -9.27 15.82
N SER A 225 25.60 -10.27 16.07
CA SER A 225 25.59 -11.06 17.31
C SER A 225 26.41 -10.47 18.47
N SER A 226 26.89 -9.22 18.44
CA SER A 226 27.71 -8.74 19.58
C SER A 226 27.87 -7.24 19.90
N SER A 227 27.40 -6.26 19.11
CA SER A 227 27.57 -4.84 19.55
C SER A 227 26.67 -3.79 18.88
N ALA A 228 25.46 -4.15 18.45
CA ALA A 228 24.55 -3.20 17.83
C ALA A 228 23.99 -2.19 18.85
N ASN A 229 23.93 -0.93 18.44
CA ASN A 229 23.55 0.22 19.25
C ASN A 229 22.02 0.21 19.44
N THR A 230 21.53 -0.53 20.45
CA THR A 230 20.10 -0.81 20.77
C THR A 230 19.20 0.42 20.99
N LYS A 231 19.69 1.64 20.80
CA LYS A 231 18.97 2.89 21.09
C LYS A 231 17.87 3.26 20.10
N ASN A 232 17.84 2.66 18.90
CA ASN A 232 16.89 3.05 17.84
C ASN A 232 15.93 1.94 17.41
N ARG A 233 15.93 0.81 18.11
CA ARG A 233 15.14 -0.36 17.76
C ARG A 233 13.66 -0.12 17.97
N ILE A 234 12.83 -0.63 17.05
CA ILE A 234 11.38 -0.62 17.19
C ILE A 234 10.96 -1.89 17.91
N GLU A 235 10.66 -1.79 19.20
CA GLU A 235 10.16 -2.92 19.98
C GLU A 235 8.72 -3.25 19.58
N GLY A 236 8.47 -4.54 19.33
CA GLY A 236 7.11 -5.01 19.17
C GLY A 236 6.99 -6.43 18.65
N GLU A 237 5.75 -6.91 18.64
CA GLU A 237 5.39 -8.20 18.06
C GLU A 237 4.98 -8.00 16.61
N TRP A 238 5.47 -8.87 15.73
CA TRP A 238 5.31 -8.71 14.28
C TRP A 238 4.67 -9.94 13.67
N VAL A 239 3.76 -9.72 12.73
CA VAL A 239 3.28 -10.77 11.82
C VAL A 239 3.77 -10.46 10.41
N VAL A 240 4.28 -11.49 9.75
CA VAL A 240 4.71 -11.46 8.36
C VAL A 240 3.87 -12.46 7.61
N SER A 241 3.28 -12.05 6.50
CA SER A 241 2.91 -13.00 5.45
C SER A 241 3.92 -12.91 4.32
N ALA A 242 4.32 -14.06 3.78
CA ALA A 242 5.36 -14.10 2.77
C ALA A 242 5.05 -15.15 1.70
N SER A 243 5.43 -14.83 0.47
CA SER A 243 5.55 -15.73 -0.68
C SER A 243 6.94 -15.56 -1.29
N GLU A 244 7.28 -16.30 -2.34
CA GLU A 244 8.60 -16.22 -3.00
C GLU A 244 9.00 -14.78 -3.33
N TYR A 245 8.07 -13.99 -3.90
CA TYR A 245 8.34 -12.64 -4.39
C TYR A 245 7.65 -11.52 -3.61
N GLU A 246 6.90 -11.85 -2.56
CA GLU A 246 6.09 -10.85 -1.85
C GLU A 246 6.25 -11.00 -0.33
N VAL A 247 6.17 -9.86 0.36
CA VAL A 247 6.12 -9.81 1.82
C VAL A 247 5.11 -8.76 2.27
N SER A 248 4.37 -9.07 3.34
CA SER A 248 3.58 -8.10 4.09
C SER A 248 3.91 -8.24 5.56
N LEU A 249 4.50 -7.20 6.15
CA LEU A 249 4.88 -7.10 7.55
C LEU A 249 3.91 -6.15 8.26
N MET A 250 3.42 -6.54 9.43
CA MET A 250 2.52 -5.73 10.24
C MET A 250 2.91 -5.82 11.71
N ASN A 251 2.89 -4.68 12.41
CA ASN A 251 3.03 -4.65 13.85
C ASN A 251 1.71 -5.10 14.52
N MET A 252 1.80 -5.93 15.55
CA MET A 252 0.65 -6.43 16.30
C MET A 252 0.38 -5.64 17.59
N ASN A 253 1.30 -4.78 18.02
CA ASN A 253 1.13 -4.01 19.25
C ASN A 253 0.12 -2.87 19.06
N SER A 254 -0.45 -2.40 20.18
CA SER A 254 -1.36 -1.24 20.20
C SER A 254 -0.63 0.12 20.24
N ASP A 255 0.68 0.10 20.42
CA ASP A 255 1.47 1.29 20.72
C ASP A 255 1.79 2.12 19.47
N PHE A 256 1.85 1.49 18.31
CA PHE A 256 1.91 2.17 17.03
C PHE A 256 1.43 1.24 15.91
N SER A 257 0.91 1.81 14.83
CA SER A 257 0.64 1.08 13.61
C SER A 257 1.80 1.21 12.62
N LEU A 258 2.37 0.08 12.21
CA LEU A 258 3.27 -0.02 11.07
C LEU A 258 2.84 -1.18 10.19
N ARG A 259 2.71 -0.91 8.89
CA ARG A 259 2.51 -1.91 7.86
C ARG A 259 3.49 -1.69 6.72
N LEU A 260 4.09 -2.75 6.22
CA LEU A 260 4.93 -2.75 5.04
C LEU A 260 4.44 -3.83 4.10
N ASP A 261 4.26 -3.51 2.82
CA ASP A 261 4.00 -4.45 1.75
C ASP A 261 5.05 -4.22 0.66
N ALA A 262 5.73 -5.28 0.23
CA ALA A 262 6.76 -5.18 -0.80
C ALA A 262 6.79 -6.38 -1.73
N THR A 263 7.20 -6.11 -2.98
CA THR A 263 7.47 -7.12 -4.01
C THR A 263 8.92 -7.01 -4.47
N ALA A 264 9.56 -8.16 -4.68
CA ALA A 264 10.93 -8.28 -5.16
C ALA A 264 11.00 -9.46 -6.14
N SER A 265 10.37 -9.30 -7.29
CA SER A 265 10.29 -10.27 -8.39
C SER A 265 11.47 -10.15 -9.36
N GLY A 266 12.17 -9.02 -9.36
CA GLY A 266 13.19 -8.68 -10.34
C GLY A 266 12.61 -8.05 -11.61
N TYR A 267 11.28 -7.91 -11.72
CA TYR A 267 10.61 -7.19 -12.80
C TYR A 267 10.21 -5.79 -12.31
N GLU A 268 10.94 -4.77 -12.78
CA GLU A 268 10.80 -3.36 -12.34
C GLU A 268 9.34 -2.89 -12.27
N LYS A 269 8.55 -3.15 -13.32
CA LYS A 269 7.12 -2.75 -13.42
C LYS A 269 6.18 -3.44 -12.43
N SER A 270 6.68 -4.38 -11.64
CA SER A 270 5.92 -5.15 -10.66
C SER A 270 6.48 -5.01 -9.25
N ASP A 271 7.64 -4.37 -9.11
CA ASP A 271 8.37 -4.26 -7.85
C ASP A 271 8.06 -2.92 -7.18
N TYR A 272 7.54 -3.00 -5.96
CA TYR A 272 7.18 -1.84 -5.15
C TYR A 272 7.53 -2.05 -3.68
N ILE A 273 7.64 -0.93 -2.97
CA ILE A 273 7.64 -0.91 -1.50
C ILE A 273 6.58 0.09 -1.07
N PHE A 274 5.62 -0.37 -0.30
CA PHE A 274 4.61 0.44 0.36
C PHE A 274 4.79 0.34 1.87
N VAL A 275 4.74 1.47 2.56
CA VAL A 275 4.83 1.54 4.02
C VAL A 275 3.79 2.51 4.55
N PHE A 276 3.04 2.07 5.54
CA PHE A 276 2.20 2.91 6.38
C PHE A 276 2.78 2.99 7.78
N THR A 277 2.83 4.20 8.34
CA THR A 277 3.15 4.45 9.75
C THR A 277 2.12 5.39 10.34
N ASP A 278 1.66 5.15 11.56
CA ASP A 278 0.83 6.14 12.24
C ASP A 278 1.60 7.43 12.60
N ASN A 279 0.90 8.40 13.20
CA ASN A 279 1.51 9.67 13.59
C ASN A 279 2.59 9.57 14.68
N ARG A 280 2.67 8.46 15.43
CA ARG A 280 3.62 8.23 16.52
C ARG A 280 4.99 7.85 15.96
N LEU A 281 5.02 7.28 14.76
CA LEU A 281 6.23 6.79 14.11
C LEU A 281 6.54 7.62 12.86
N LYS A 282 7.72 8.26 12.87
CA LYS A 282 8.14 9.15 11.78
C LYS A 282 8.77 8.35 10.65
N PRO A 283 8.31 8.49 9.38
CA PRO A 283 8.85 7.74 8.25
C PRO A 283 10.37 7.85 8.10
N GLU A 284 10.95 9.00 8.43
CA GLU A 284 12.39 9.27 8.31
C GLU A 284 13.25 8.42 9.24
N LYS A 285 12.65 7.79 10.26
CA LYS A 285 13.33 6.82 11.13
C LYS A 285 13.42 5.42 10.53
N ILE A 286 12.57 5.11 9.55
CA ILE A 286 12.42 3.76 8.98
C ILE A 286 12.89 3.73 7.53
N LEU A 287 12.49 4.73 6.75
CA LEU A 287 12.65 4.73 5.30
C LEU A 287 13.96 5.40 4.90
N PRO A 288 14.67 4.84 3.90
CA PRO A 288 15.73 5.57 3.22
C PRO A 288 15.16 6.75 2.42
N LYS A 289 16.04 7.61 1.92
CA LYS A 289 15.65 8.72 1.04
C LYS A 289 15.04 8.19 -0.26
N GLY A 290 14.16 9.00 -0.87
CA GLY A 290 13.58 8.73 -2.19
C GLY A 290 12.20 8.07 -2.17
N PHE A 291 11.61 7.86 -1.00
CA PHE A 291 10.19 7.49 -0.90
C PHE A 291 9.32 8.72 -1.15
N HIS A 292 8.24 8.54 -1.91
CA HIS A 292 7.13 9.48 -1.89
C HIS A 292 6.43 9.37 -0.53
N THR A 293 5.97 10.48 0.03
CA THR A 293 5.31 10.50 1.33
C THR A 293 4.09 11.41 1.28
N GLU A 294 2.92 10.81 1.50
CA GLU A 294 1.67 11.53 1.70
C GLU A 294 1.28 11.51 3.18
N LYS A 295 1.01 12.69 3.72
CA LYS A 295 0.44 12.83 5.06
C LYS A 295 -1.08 12.63 5.01
N THR A 296 -1.59 11.90 5.99
CA THR A 296 -3.02 11.70 6.24
C THR A 296 -3.34 12.09 7.68
N ASP A 297 -4.62 12.09 8.05
CA ASP A 297 -5.02 12.32 9.45
C ASP A 297 -4.57 11.19 10.38
N SER A 298 -4.45 9.97 9.85
CA SER A 298 -4.10 8.77 10.63
C SER A 298 -2.61 8.46 10.67
N GLY A 299 -1.81 9.08 9.81
CA GLY A 299 -0.38 8.77 9.69
C GLY A 299 0.20 9.15 8.32
N PHE A 300 1.18 8.40 7.88
CA PHE A 300 1.93 8.63 6.64
C PHE A 300 1.80 7.42 5.74
N LEU A 301 1.43 7.66 4.49
CA LEU A 301 1.49 6.69 3.40
C LEU A 301 2.76 6.96 2.62
N CYS A 302 3.65 5.97 2.55
CA CYS A 302 4.93 6.10 1.90
C CYS A 302 5.08 5.02 0.85
N TRP A 303 5.58 5.36 -0.32
CA TRP A 303 5.78 4.37 -1.37
C TRP A 303 6.97 4.66 -2.28
N LYS A 304 7.42 3.60 -2.92
CA LYS A 304 8.40 3.59 -4.00
C LYS A 304 7.90 2.57 -5.03
N LEU A 305 7.66 3.02 -6.26
CA LEU A 305 7.05 2.26 -7.35
C LEU A 305 8.05 2.18 -8.50
N ASP A 306 7.89 1.20 -9.38
CA ASP A 306 8.71 0.98 -10.58
C ASP A 306 10.21 1.12 -10.30
N VAL A 307 10.68 0.32 -9.35
CA VAL A 307 12.03 0.47 -8.79
C VAL A 307 12.94 -0.61 -9.36
N PHE A 308 14.15 -0.23 -9.77
CA PHE A 308 15.19 -1.19 -10.15
C PHE A 308 15.45 -2.21 -9.02
N PRO A 309 15.70 -3.49 -9.34
CA PRO A 309 15.91 -4.54 -8.34
C PRO A 309 16.95 -4.18 -7.27
N GLU A 310 18.07 -3.58 -7.66
CA GLU A 310 19.13 -3.17 -6.73
C GLU A 310 18.63 -2.12 -5.73
N ALA A 311 17.79 -1.20 -6.20
CA ALA A 311 17.21 -0.16 -5.36
C ALA A 311 16.09 -0.68 -4.45
N ILE A 312 15.44 -1.81 -4.78
CA ILE A 312 14.55 -2.55 -3.88
C ILE A 312 15.37 -3.25 -2.79
N GLU A 313 16.45 -3.97 -3.17
CA GLU A 313 17.34 -4.65 -2.23
C GLU A 313 17.87 -3.68 -1.17
N ASP A 314 18.52 -2.60 -1.60
CA ASP A 314 19.10 -1.60 -0.69
C ASP A 314 18.05 -1.00 0.25
N SER A 315 16.84 -0.76 -0.26
CA SER A 315 15.75 -0.18 0.51
C SER A 315 15.22 -1.16 1.56
N LEU A 316 14.99 -2.42 1.19
CA LEU A 316 14.50 -3.44 2.13
C LEU A 316 15.54 -3.76 3.20
N ILE A 317 16.82 -3.85 2.85
CA ILE A 317 17.91 -4.04 3.82
C ILE A 317 17.94 -2.88 4.82
N THR A 318 17.88 -1.64 4.32
CA THR A 318 17.90 -0.45 5.18
C THR A 318 16.68 -0.38 6.10
N ILE A 319 15.47 -0.64 5.58
CA ILE A 319 14.24 -0.68 6.37
C ILE A 319 14.32 -1.77 7.44
N GLY A 320 14.78 -2.96 7.05
CA GLY A 320 15.00 -4.10 7.94
C GLY A 320 15.90 -3.76 9.13
N ARG A 321 17.06 -3.16 8.84
CA ARG A 321 17.98 -2.65 9.87
C ARG A 321 17.31 -1.62 10.78
N ASN A 322 16.55 -0.68 10.23
CA ASN A 322 15.92 0.37 11.03
C ASN A 322 14.78 -0.16 11.93
N ILE A 323 14.09 -1.23 11.52
CA ILE A 323 13.01 -1.83 12.30
C ILE A 323 13.57 -2.79 13.36
N PHE A 324 14.51 -3.65 12.99
CA PHE A 324 14.92 -4.81 13.81
C PHE A 324 16.33 -4.72 14.42
N GLY A 325 17.21 -3.87 13.88
CA GLY A 325 18.59 -3.65 14.36
C GLY A 325 18.71 -2.73 15.58
#